data_AF-A0AA36NMH2-F1
#
_entry.id   AF-A0AA36NMH2-F1
#
_cell.length_a   1.000
_cell.length_b   1.000
_cell.length_c   1.000
_cell.angle_alpha   90.00
_cell.angle_beta   90.00
_cell.angle_gamma   90.00
#
_symmetry.space_group_name_H-M   'P 1'
#
loop_
_entity.id
_entity.type
_entity.pdbx_description
1 polymer ?
#
loop_
_entity_poly.entity_id
_entity_poly.type
_entity_poly.pdbx_seq_one_letter_code
_entity_poly.pdbx_strand_id
1 'polypeptide(L)'
;MRRTSSQGAALGAAALLPLQRLYAWLWFEARNSVQEWLDELDAHSALVSSLASPCRQVALWSCHVLTAASTGHARNAKAFAKAGADLALRSLAGRYAQDGE
;
A
#
# COMPACT_ATOMS: atom_id res chain seq x y z
N MET A 1 -25.71 16.53 0.22
CA MET A 1 -25.92 15.16 0.74
C MET A 1 -24.56 14.49 0.95
N ARG A 2 -24.09 14.41 2.21
CA ARG A 2 -22.83 13.74 2.60
C ARG A 2 -23.14 12.27 2.93
N ARG A 3 -23.02 11.36 1.95
CA ARG A 3 -23.19 9.90 2.14
C ARG A 3 -22.00 9.05 1.63
N THR A 4 -20.86 9.69 1.32
CA THR A 4 -19.70 9.00 0.71
C THR A 4 -18.63 8.59 1.73
N SER A 5 -18.58 9.20 2.90
CA SER A 5 -17.47 8.99 3.87
C SER A 5 -17.55 7.66 4.63
N SER A 6 -18.75 7.21 5.02
CA SER A 6 -18.91 5.97 5.81
C SER A 6 -18.77 4.70 4.96
N GLN A 7 -19.20 4.74 3.70
CA GLN A 7 -19.12 3.60 2.78
C GLN A 7 -17.69 3.37 2.28
N GLY A 8 -16.95 4.45 1.99
CA GLY A 8 -15.52 4.38 1.64
C GLY A 8 -14.63 3.89 2.80
N ALA A 9 -14.96 4.26 4.05
CA ALA A 9 -14.26 3.77 5.23
C ALA A 9 -14.49 2.26 5.46
N ALA A 10 -15.72 1.76 5.28
CA ALA A 10 -16.05 0.34 5.41
C ALA A 10 -15.40 -0.52 4.32
N LEU A 11 -15.41 -0.06 3.06
CA LEU A 11 -14.71 -0.72 1.95
C LEU A 11 -13.18 -0.69 2.14
N GLY A 12 -12.64 0.42 2.67
CA GLY A 12 -11.23 0.51 3.06
C GLY A 12 -10.85 -0.55 4.09
N ALA A 13 -11.65 -0.72 5.15
CA ALA A 13 -11.36 -1.70 6.21
C ALA A 13 -11.27 -3.15 5.70
N ALA A 14 -11.99 -3.51 4.63
CA ALA A 14 -11.91 -4.84 4.03
C ALA A 14 -10.51 -5.16 3.44
N ALA A 15 -9.75 -4.14 3.04
CA ALA A 15 -8.38 -4.29 2.52
C ALA A 15 -7.34 -4.52 3.62
N LEU A 16 -7.68 -4.29 4.90
CA LEU A 16 -6.72 -4.36 6.00
C LEU A 16 -6.13 -5.76 6.18
N LEU A 17 -6.99 -6.78 6.29
CA LEU A 17 -6.55 -8.15 6.52
C LEU A 17 -5.73 -8.71 5.34
N PRO A 18 -6.11 -8.49 4.06
CA PRO A 18 -5.25 -8.81 2.91
C PRO A 18 -3.88 -8.14 2.97
N LEU A 19 -3.80 -6.84 3.29
CA LEU A 19 -2.52 -6.12 3.37
C LEU A 19 -1.62 -6.66 4.48
N GLN A 20 -2.19 -6.98 5.64
CA GLN A 20 -1.45 -7.59 6.76
C GLN A 20 -0.88 -8.97 6.38
N ARG A 21 -1.68 -9.81 5.72
CA ARG A 21 -1.23 -11.13 5.25
C ARG A 21 -0.15 -11.00 4.19
N LEU A 22 -0.31 -10.07 3.24
CA LEU A 22 0.68 -9.82 2.21
C LEU A 22 2.01 -9.35 2.81
N TYR A 23 1.98 -8.43 3.77
CA TYR A 23 3.18 -8.00 4.49
C TYR A 23 3.84 -9.14 5.27
N ALA A 24 3.05 -9.98 5.94
CA ALA A 24 3.57 -11.16 6.63
C ALA A 24 4.30 -12.08 5.64
N TRP A 25 3.70 -12.41 4.50
CA TRP A 25 4.34 -13.26 3.49
C TRP A 25 5.64 -12.66 2.93
N LEU A 26 5.70 -11.33 2.78
CA LEU A 26 6.93 -10.63 2.38
C LEU A 26 8.07 -10.71 3.41
N TRP A 27 7.75 -11.03 4.67
CA TRP A 27 8.73 -11.18 5.76
C TRP A 27 9.14 -12.63 6.04
N PHE A 28 8.41 -13.62 5.53
CA PHE A 28 8.73 -15.04 5.69
C PHE A 28 9.42 -15.60 4.42
N GLU A 29 9.67 -16.91 4.40
CA GLU A 29 10.41 -17.61 3.33
C GLU A 29 9.80 -17.48 1.92
N ALA A 30 8.56 -16.99 1.80
CA ALA A 30 7.86 -16.81 0.53
C ALA A 30 8.13 -15.46 -0.17
N ARG A 31 9.01 -14.60 0.37
CA ARG A 31 9.24 -13.23 -0.10
C ARG A 31 9.42 -13.11 -1.61
N ASN A 32 10.32 -13.90 -2.20
CA ASN A 32 10.63 -13.80 -3.64
C ASN A 32 9.41 -14.15 -4.49
N SER A 33 8.71 -15.24 -4.18
CA SER A 33 7.51 -15.65 -4.91
C SER A 33 6.39 -14.62 -4.81
N VAL A 34 6.24 -13.96 -3.66
CA VAL A 34 5.26 -12.87 -3.49
C VAL A 34 5.66 -11.65 -4.32
N GLN A 35 6.96 -11.32 -4.36
CA GLN A 35 7.45 -10.19 -5.14
C GLN A 35 7.26 -10.43 -6.65
N GLU A 36 7.52 -11.65 -7.14
CA GLU A 36 7.26 -12.06 -8.52
C GLU A 36 5.76 -12.02 -8.83
N TRP A 37 4.92 -12.55 -7.94
CA TRP A 37 3.47 -12.51 -8.10
C TRP A 37 2.91 -11.09 -8.19
N LEU A 38 3.43 -10.15 -7.40
CA LEU A 38 3.05 -8.74 -7.50
C LEU A 38 3.47 -8.11 -8.84
N ASP A 39 4.61 -8.54 -9.39
CA ASP A 39 5.10 -8.11 -10.72
C ASP A 39 4.18 -8.62 -11.83
N GLU A 40 3.85 -9.92 -11.79
CA GLU A 40 3.00 -10.59 -12.77
C GLU A 40 1.57 -10.03 -12.81
N LEU A 41 1.02 -9.66 -11.67
CA LEU A 41 -0.33 -9.11 -11.57
C LEU A 41 -0.42 -7.59 -11.81
N ASP A 42 0.70 -6.89 -12.03
CA ASP A 42 0.76 -5.42 -12.12
C ASP A 42 0.04 -4.74 -10.94
N ALA A 43 0.21 -5.30 -9.74
CA ALA A 43 -0.51 -4.87 -8.54
C ALA A 43 -0.01 -3.51 -8.01
N HIS A 44 1.05 -2.94 -8.58
CA HIS A 44 1.73 -1.76 -8.06
C HIS A 44 0.84 -0.52 -8.06
N SER A 45 0.08 -0.29 -9.14
CA SER A 45 -0.81 0.87 -9.25
C SER A 45 -1.93 0.84 -8.21
N ALA A 46 -2.48 -0.35 -7.92
CA ALA A 46 -3.50 -0.53 -6.90
C ALA A 46 -2.93 -0.30 -5.48
N LEU A 47 -1.75 -0.85 -5.19
CA LEU A 47 -1.06 -0.64 -3.92
C LEU A 47 -0.68 0.83 -3.70
N VAL A 48 -0.16 1.52 -4.71
CA VAL A 48 0.12 2.97 -4.62
C VAL A 48 -1.16 3.77 -4.39
N SER A 49 -2.24 3.45 -5.12
CA SER A 49 -3.52 4.14 -4.95
C SER A 49 -4.10 3.96 -3.54
N SER A 50 -3.88 2.80 -2.92
CA SER A 50 -4.34 2.54 -1.56
C SER A 50 -3.65 3.39 -0.48
N LEU A 51 -2.50 4.02 -0.77
CA LEU A 51 -1.89 5.02 0.10
C LEU A 51 -2.80 6.25 0.27
N ALA A 52 -3.73 6.52 -0.65
CA ALA A 52 -4.71 7.60 -0.53
C ALA A 52 -5.99 7.19 0.23
N SER A 53 -6.04 5.97 0.78
CA SER A 53 -7.21 5.49 1.52
C SER A 53 -7.56 6.42 2.70
N PRO A 54 -8.85 6.75 2.91
CA PRO A 54 -9.29 7.48 4.09
C PRO A 54 -9.18 6.65 5.37
N CYS A 55 -9.01 5.32 5.26
CA CYS A 55 -8.73 4.47 6.41
C CYS A 55 -7.24 4.50 6.73
N ARG A 56 -6.87 5.13 7.86
CA ARG A 56 -5.47 5.30 8.30
C ARG A 56 -4.68 3.99 8.29
N GLN A 57 -5.26 2.92 8.86
CA GLN A 57 -4.59 1.64 8.95
C GLN A 57 -4.29 1.05 7.56
N VAL A 58 -5.21 1.17 6.60
CA VAL A 58 -4.99 0.71 5.22
C VAL A 58 -3.80 1.44 4.61
N ALA A 59 -3.80 2.78 4.68
CA ALA A 59 -2.72 3.55 4.09
C ALA A 59 -1.34 3.25 4.72
N LEU A 60 -1.29 3.01 6.04
CA LEU A 60 -0.06 2.59 6.73
C LEU A 60 0.39 1.18 6.33
N TRP A 61 -0.52 0.21 6.32
CA TRP A 61 -0.19 -1.16 5.91
C TRP A 61 0.22 -1.25 4.43
N SER A 62 -0.40 -0.45 3.56
CA SER A 62 0.02 -0.31 2.16
C SER A 62 1.45 0.21 2.04
N CYS A 63 1.84 1.19 2.85
CA CYS A 63 3.22 1.69 2.90
C CYS A 63 4.22 0.58 3.30
N HIS A 64 3.89 -0.21 4.32
CA HIS A 64 4.69 -1.35 4.74
C HIS A 64 4.84 -2.40 3.64
N VAL A 65 3.74 -2.79 2.97
CA VAL A 65 3.76 -3.72 1.84
C VAL A 65 4.62 -3.19 0.71
N LEU A 66 4.43 -1.94 0.29
CA LEU A 66 5.19 -1.30 -0.79
C LEU A 66 6.69 -1.35 -0.52
N THR A 67 7.08 -0.99 0.71
CA THR A 67 8.48 -0.97 1.14
C THR A 67 9.08 -2.37 1.12
N ALA A 68 8.38 -3.35 1.72
CA ALA A 68 8.85 -4.74 1.77
C ALA A 68 8.93 -5.37 0.37
N ALA A 69 7.93 -5.14 -0.48
CA ALA A 69 7.86 -5.65 -1.85
C ALA A 69 8.93 -5.04 -2.77
N SER A 70 9.35 -3.80 -2.52
CA SER A 70 10.42 -3.12 -3.27
C SER A 70 11.81 -3.54 -2.82
N THR A 71 11.97 -3.81 -1.52
CA THR A 71 13.28 -4.06 -0.93
C THR A 71 13.89 -5.33 -1.53
N GLY A 72 15.11 -5.23 -2.08
CA GLY A 72 15.80 -6.36 -2.72
C GLY A 72 15.22 -6.82 -4.06
N HIS A 73 14.18 -6.15 -4.59
CA HIS A 73 13.52 -6.56 -5.84
C HIS A 73 13.35 -5.38 -6.82
N ALA A 74 14.36 -5.19 -7.68
CA ALA A 74 14.49 -4.01 -8.53
C ALA A 74 13.33 -3.78 -9.49
N ARG A 75 12.68 -4.85 -10.00
CA ARG A 75 11.51 -4.74 -10.88
C ARG A 75 10.34 -4.08 -10.18
N ASN A 76 10.02 -4.55 -8.97
CA ASN A 76 8.97 -3.98 -8.14
C ASN A 76 9.29 -2.53 -7.78
N ALA A 77 10.52 -2.24 -7.35
CA ALA A 77 10.93 -0.86 -7.04
C ALA A 77 10.71 0.08 -8.24
N LYS A 78 11.11 -0.33 -9.45
CA LYS A 78 10.90 0.45 -10.67
C LYS A 78 9.41 0.59 -11.03
N ALA A 79 8.62 -0.46 -10.88
CA ALA A 79 7.19 -0.45 -11.16
C ALA A 79 6.42 0.47 -10.18
N PHE A 80 6.73 0.41 -8.89
CA PHE A 80 6.18 1.33 -7.88
C PHE A 80 6.58 2.79 -8.14
N ALA A 81 7.83 3.06 -8.52
CA ALA A 81 8.26 4.40 -8.90
C ALA A 81 7.46 4.91 -10.12
N LYS A 82 7.29 4.07 -11.15
CA LYS A 82 6.48 4.39 -12.34
C LYS A 82 5.00 4.64 -11.98
N ALA A 83 4.47 3.93 -11.00
CA ALA A 83 3.11 4.11 -10.49
C ALA A 83 2.97 5.37 -9.59
N GLY A 84 4.05 6.10 -9.31
CA GLY A 84 4.01 7.35 -8.53
C GLY A 84 4.09 7.16 -7.02
N ALA A 85 4.70 6.06 -6.54
CA ALA A 85 4.86 5.78 -5.12
C ALA A 85 5.51 6.93 -4.34
N ASP A 86 6.52 7.60 -4.90
CA ASP A 86 7.23 8.70 -4.24
C ASP A 86 6.30 9.87 -3.89
N LEU A 87 5.45 10.30 -4.84
CA LEU A 87 4.50 11.38 -4.63
C LEU A 87 3.40 10.97 -3.64
N ALA A 88 2.92 9.73 -3.75
CA ALA A 88 1.89 9.20 -2.86
C ALA A 88 2.38 9.07 -1.41
N LEU A 89 3.63 8.62 -1.20
CA LEU A 89 4.26 8.53 0.12
C LEU A 89 4.49 9.91 0.74
N ARG A 90 4.98 10.89 -0.03
CA ARG A 90 5.10 12.28 0.44
C ARG A 90 3.74 12.86 0.84
N SER A 91 2.70 12.60 0.04
CA SER A 91 1.34 13.03 0.35
C SER A 91 0.81 12.36 1.63
N LEU A 92 1.08 11.07 1.82
CA LEU A 92 0.72 10.34 3.03
C LEU A 92 1.41 10.93 4.27
N ALA A 93 2.72 11.16 4.19
CA ALA A 93 3.50 11.77 5.26
C ALA A 93 2.99 13.18 5.60
N GLY A 94 2.65 13.98 4.60
CA GLY A 94 2.07 15.31 4.78
C GLY A 94 0.75 15.29 5.55
N ARG A 95 -0.16 14.35 5.22
CA ARG A 95 -1.43 14.19 5.96
C ARG A 95 -1.21 13.86 7.43
N TYR A 96 -0.32 12.91 7.73
CA TYR A 96 -0.09 12.52 9.13
C TYR A 96 0.76 13.50 9.93
N ALA A 97 1.60 14.31 9.28
CA ALA A 97 2.25 15.43 9.95
C ALA A 97 1.25 16.53 10.35
N GLN A 98 0.14 16.67 9.60
CA GLN A 98 -0.94 17.60 9.92
C GLN A 98 -1.92 17.05 10.95
N ASP A 99 -2.16 15.73 10.96
CA ASP A 99 -2.98 15.02 11.95
C ASP A 99 -2.26 14.84 13.31
N GLY A 100 -1.38 15.77 13.67
CA GLY A 100 -0.38 15.65 14.75
C GLY A 100 -0.88 15.05 16.06
N GLU A 101 0.08 14.41 16.74
CA GLU A 101 0.17 14.51 18.20
C GLU A 101 -0.03 15.96 18.68
#